data_AF-A0A972A237-F1
#
_entry.id   AF-A0A972A237-F1
#
_cell.length_a   1.000
_cell.length_b   1.000
_cell.length_c   1.000
_cell.angle_alpha   90.00
_cell.angle_beta   90.00
_cell.angle_gamma   90.00
#
_symmetry.space_group_name_H-M   'P 1'
#
loop_
_entity.id
_entity.type
_entity.pdbx_description
1 polymer ?
#
loop_
_entity_poly.entity_id
_entity_poly.type
_entity_poly.pdbx_seq_one_letter_code
_entity_poly.pdbx_strand_id
1 'polypeptide(L)'
;AQPYLKSTFEEVWDYAGERLTAVSTNRFRSPEDYTQELFRTWQICRSNFEPYNTYKNTKMFPLILRSKQAIKAIYDQQYQLVCLNDNAHIRNYTQVMQEIEKAFKSILPEKSTFEL
;
A
#
# COMPACT_ATOMS: atom_id res chain seq x y z
N ALA A 1 -5.84 1.59 3.32
CA ALA A 1 -5.79 0.14 3.08
C ALA A 1 -7.08 -0.48 3.60
N GLN A 2 -7.62 -1.50 2.94
CA GLN A 2 -8.75 -2.27 3.47
C GLN A 2 -8.22 -3.42 4.33
N PRO A 3 -8.68 -3.59 5.58
CA PRO A 3 -8.30 -4.74 6.40
C PRO A 3 -8.96 -6.02 5.88
N TYR A 4 -8.27 -7.14 6.04
CA TYR A 4 -8.80 -8.47 5.75
C TYR A 4 -8.87 -9.31 7.02
N LEU A 5 -9.95 -10.08 7.15
CA LEU A 5 -10.15 -11.05 8.21
C LEU A 5 -9.48 -12.37 7.82
N LYS A 6 -8.83 -13.01 8.79
CA LYS A 6 -8.27 -14.37 8.62
C LYS A 6 -9.34 -15.37 8.20
N SER A 7 -10.54 -15.26 8.78
CA SER A 7 -11.69 -16.11 8.45
C SER A 7 -12.11 -16.01 6.97
N THR A 8 -11.95 -14.85 6.32
CA THR A 8 -12.18 -14.74 4.88
C THR A 8 -11.15 -15.53 4.09
N PHE A 9 -9.88 -15.48 4.48
CA PHE A 9 -8.87 -16.30 3.82
C PHE A 9 -9.18 -17.77 3.97
N GLU A 10 -9.54 -18.22 5.17
CA GLU A 10 -9.95 -19.60 5.45
C GLU A 10 -11.15 -20.03 4.58
N GLU A 11 -12.22 -19.23 4.55
CA GLU A 11 -13.44 -19.53 3.75
C GLU A 11 -13.16 -19.58 2.25
N VAL A 12 -12.37 -18.63 1.72
CA VAL A 12 -12.00 -18.61 0.30
C VAL A 12 -11.08 -19.78 -0.05
N TRP A 13 -10.17 -20.17 0.85
CA TRP A 13 -9.28 -21.30 0.61
C TRP A 13 -10.01 -22.65 0.69
N ASP A 14 -10.99 -22.77 1.57
CA ASP A 14 -11.89 -23.93 1.63
C ASP A 14 -12.67 -24.08 0.31
N TYR A 15 -13.18 -22.98 -0.25
CA TYR A 15 -13.96 -23.00 -1.48
C TYR A 15 -13.13 -23.15 -2.77
N ALA A 16 -12.02 -22.41 -2.88
CA ALA A 16 -11.25 -22.29 -4.13
C ALA A 16 -9.79 -22.74 -4.00
N GLY A 17 -9.45 -23.51 -2.96
CA GLY A 17 -8.07 -23.88 -2.61
C GLY A 17 -7.29 -24.57 -3.72
N GLU A 18 -7.92 -25.49 -4.47
CA GLU A 18 -7.27 -26.15 -5.61
C GLU A 18 -6.82 -25.14 -6.67
N ARG A 19 -7.73 -24.21 -7.03
CA ARG A 19 -7.45 -23.20 -8.05
C ARG A 19 -6.41 -22.19 -7.56
N LEU A 20 -6.54 -21.73 -6.32
CA LEU A 20 -5.57 -20.83 -5.69
C LEU A 20 -4.17 -21.44 -5.63
N THR A 21 -4.08 -22.73 -5.28
CA THR A 21 -2.81 -23.47 -5.28
C THR A 21 -2.24 -23.58 -6.69
N ALA A 22 -3.06 -23.94 -7.67
CA ALA A 22 -2.62 -24.05 -9.06
C ALA A 22 -2.06 -22.73 -9.60
N VAL A 23 -2.79 -21.61 -9.43
CA VAL A 23 -2.33 -20.30 -9.93
C VAL A 23 -1.15 -19.75 -9.13
N SER A 24 -0.96 -20.16 -7.87
CA SER A 24 0.20 -19.73 -7.06
C SER A 24 1.55 -20.18 -7.62
N THR A 25 1.55 -21.19 -8.50
CA THR A 25 2.76 -21.69 -9.17
C THR A 25 3.16 -20.87 -10.41
N ASN A 26 2.32 -19.93 -10.84
CA ASN A 26 2.60 -19.08 -11.98
C ASN A 26 3.79 -18.16 -11.71
N ARG A 27 4.82 -18.28 -12.55
CA ARG A 27 6.02 -17.42 -12.46
C ARG A 27 5.74 -15.97 -12.82
N PHE A 28 4.83 -15.76 -13.78
CA PHE A 28 4.40 -14.45 -14.24
C PHE A 28 2.89 -14.36 -14.12
N ARG A 29 2.39 -13.14 -13.94
CA ARG A 29 0.94 -12.90 -13.83
C ARG A 29 0.23 -13.45 -15.06
N SER A 30 -0.82 -14.21 -14.81
CA SER A 30 -1.71 -14.75 -15.83
C SER A 30 -3.11 -14.14 -15.66
N PRO A 31 -3.89 -13.97 -16.75
CA PRO A 31 -5.28 -13.53 -16.67
C PRO A 31 -6.17 -14.42 -15.80
N GLU A 32 -5.74 -15.66 -15.59
CA GLU A 32 -6.42 -16.67 -14.79
C GLU A 32 -6.09 -16.59 -13.30
N ASP A 33 -5.13 -15.74 -12.90
CA ASP A 33 -4.71 -15.60 -11.51
C ASP A 33 -5.83 -15.02 -10.64
N TYR A 34 -6.05 -15.66 -9.50
CA TYR A 34 -6.84 -15.07 -8.43
C TYR A 34 -5.97 -14.09 -7.65
N THR A 35 -6.47 -12.87 -7.51
CA THR A 35 -5.76 -11.78 -6.83
C THR A 35 -6.41 -11.47 -5.48
N GLN A 36 -5.81 -10.58 -4.72
CA GLN A 36 -6.39 -10.06 -3.48
C GLN A 36 -7.81 -9.47 -3.65
N GLU A 37 -8.21 -9.08 -4.86
CA GLU A 37 -9.57 -8.59 -5.14
C GLU A 37 -10.64 -9.68 -4.93
N LEU A 38 -10.30 -10.97 -5.07
CA LEU A 38 -11.20 -12.07 -4.75
C LEU A 38 -11.61 -12.01 -3.27
N PHE A 39 -10.63 -12.02 -2.37
CA PHE A 39 -10.85 -11.96 -0.92
C PHE A 39 -11.57 -10.67 -0.53
N ARG A 40 -11.26 -9.57 -1.21
CA ARG A 40 -11.90 -8.27 -0.97
C ARG A 40 -13.37 -8.30 -1.29
N THR A 41 -13.70 -8.79 -2.48
CA THR A 41 -15.08 -8.91 -2.97
C THR A 41 -15.84 -9.90 -2.10
N TRP A 42 -15.21 -11.00 -1.69
CA TRP A 42 -15.79 -11.96 -0.77
C TRP A 42 -16.21 -11.32 0.56
N GLN A 43 -15.33 -10.56 1.22
CA GLN A 43 -15.70 -9.82 2.44
C GLN A 43 -16.87 -8.86 2.22
N ILE A 44 -16.89 -8.14 1.11
CA ILE A 44 -17.96 -7.19 0.79
C ILE A 44 -19.28 -7.93 0.63
N CYS A 45 -19.30 -9.03 -0.16
CA CYS A 45 -20.50 -9.84 -0.36
C CYS A 45 -20.99 -10.50 0.93
N ARG A 46 -20.08 -10.85 1.85
CA ARG A 46 -20.42 -11.41 3.17
C ARG A 46 -20.75 -10.34 4.21
N SER A 47 -20.70 -9.05 3.85
CA SER A 47 -20.85 -7.92 4.78
C SER A 47 -19.86 -7.96 5.96
N ASN A 48 -18.72 -8.59 5.76
CA ASN A 48 -17.65 -8.76 6.75
C ASN A 48 -16.58 -7.67 6.59
N PHE A 49 -16.99 -6.42 6.54
CA PHE A 49 -16.08 -5.29 6.44
C PHE A 49 -16.63 -4.07 7.20
N GLU A 50 -15.72 -3.23 7.70
CA GLU A 50 -16.07 -1.94 8.27
C GLU A 50 -15.74 -0.84 7.25
N PRO A 51 -16.71 0.00 6.84
CA PRO A 51 -16.44 1.10 5.93
C PRO A 51 -15.50 2.12 6.57
N TYR A 52 -14.50 2.56 5.81
CA TYR A 52 -13.50 3.50 6.31
C TYR A 52 -13.21 4.60 5.30
N ASN A 53 -13.41 5.86 5.70
CA ASN A 53 -13.04 7.00 4.88
C ASN A 53 -11.51 7.20 4.91
N THR A 54 -10.83 6.73 3.86
CA THR A 54 -9.37 6.87 3.72
C THR A 54 -8.90 8.31 3.56
N TYR A 55 -9.73 9.20 2.99
CA TYR A 55 -9.36 10.59 2.78
C TYR A 55 -9.19 11.39 4.08
N LYS A 56 -9.70 10.89 5.21
CA LYS A 56 -9.64 11.60 6.49
C LYS A 56 -8.23 11.66 7.10
N ASN A 57 -7.37 10.69 6.78
CA ASN A 57 -6.06 10.55 7.42
C ASN A 57 -4.95 10.05 6.49
N THR A 58 -5.26 9.72 5.25
CA THR A 58 -4.32 9.18 4.28
C THR A 58 -4.15 10.16 3.12
N LYS A 59 -2.91 10.35 2.67
CA LYS A 59 -2.63 11.19 1.49
C LYS A 59 -1.65 10.51 0.55
N MET A 60 -2.00 10.50 -0.74
CA MET A 60 -1.08 10.13 -1.82
C MET A 60 -0.49 11.38 -2.45
N PHE A 61 0.83 11.40 -2.59
CA PHE A 61 1.60 12.46 -3.24
C PHE A 61 2.30 11.90 -4.48
N PRO A 62 1.85 12.26 -5.69
CA PRO A 62 2.63 12.01 -6.90
C PRO A 62 3.83 12.95 -6.89
N LEU A 63 5.02 12.42 -6.67
CA LEU A 63 6.23 13.22 -6.41
C LEU A 63 6.62 14.09 -7.59
N ILE A 64 6.26 13.68 -8.82
CA ILE A 64 6.45 14.48 -10.04
C ILE A 64 5.76 15.85 -9.97
N LEU A 65 4.63 15.97 -9.26
CA LEU A 65 3.89 17.23 -9.11
C LEU A 65 3.95 17.81 -7.71
N ARG A 66 4.10 16.96 -6.68
CA ARG A 66 3.83 17.33 -5.29
C ARG A 66 4.94 16.98 -4.31
N SER A 67 6.18 16.90 -4.77
CA SER A 67 7.35 16.60 -3.91
C SER A 67 7.47 17.54 -2.72
N LYS A 68 7.36 18.86 -2.92
CA LYS A 68 7.46 19.85 -1.83
C LYS A 68 6.35 19.68 -0.79
N GLN A 69 5.11 19.43 -1.22
CA GLN A 69 4.00 19.19 -0.29
C GLN A 69 4.19 17.87 0.47
N ALA A 70 4.71 16.84 -0.18
CA ALA A 70 5.03 15.57 0.47
C ALA A 70 6.09 15.75 1.57
N ILE A 71 7.21 16.42 1.25
CA ILE A 71 8.29 16.72 2.21
C ILE A 71 7.74 17.49 3.41
N LYS A 72 6.95 18.54 3.18
CA LYS A 72 6.32 19.30 4.27
C LYS A 72 5.39 18.41 5.11
N ALA A 73 4.57 17.57 4.47
CA ALA A 73 3.64 16.70 5.16
C ALA A 73 4.34 15.66 6.06
N ILE A 74 5.54 15.22 5.68
CA ILE A 74 6.39 14.33 6.50
C ILE A 74 6.91 15.09 7.72
N TYR A 75 7.55 16.26 7.53
CA TYR A 75 8.07 17.07 8.64
C TYR A 75 6.99 17.42 9.66
N ASP A 76 5.80 17.82 9.18
CA ASP A 76 4.67 18.20 10.01
C ASP A 76 3.89 16.99 10.58
N GLN A 77 4.20 15.76 10.14
CA GLN A 77 3.43 14.54 10.44
C GLN A 77 1.91 14.69 10.20
N GLN A 78 1.51 15.35 9.11
CA GLN A 78 0.10 15.77 8.88
C GLN A 78 -0.88 14.61 8.69
N TYR A 79 -0.40 13.45 8.25
CA TYR A 79 -1.24 12.31 7.90
C TYR A 79 -0.74 11.07 8.64
N GLN A 80 -1.67 10.19 9.03
CA GLN A 80 -1.32 8.90 9.63
C GLN A 80 -0.68 7.95 8.61
N LEU A 81 -1.02 8.11 7.32
CA LEU A 81 -0.42 7.37 6.23
C LEU A 81 -0.13 8.30 5.06
N VAL A 82 1.13 8.32 4.62
CA VAL A 82 1.56 8.98 3.39
C VAL A 82 1.96 7.95 2.35
N CYS A 83 1.44 8.08 1.14
CA CYS A 83 1.85 7.29 -0.01
C CYS A 83 2.65 8.21 -0.93
N LEU A 84 3.95 7.93 -1.08
CA LEU A 84 4.83 8.66 -1.97
C LEU A 84 4.92 7.88 -3.27
N ASN A 85 4.33 8.41 -4.34
CA ASN A 85 4.33 7.75 -5.64
C ASN A 85 5.42 8.36 -6.51
N ASP A 86 6.48 7.60 -6.76
CA ASP A 86 7.62 8.01 -7.56
C ASP A 86 7.34 7.89 -9.07
N ASN A 87 8.21 8.49 -9.87
CA ASN A 87 8.09 8.47 -11.31
C ASN A 87 9.45 8.74 -11.95
N ALA A 88 9.75 8.08 -13.07
CA ALA A 88 10.99 8.27 -13.82
C ALA A 88 11.22 9.73 -14.28
N HIS A 89 10.16 10.53 -14.39
CA HIS A 89 10.21 11.92 -14.88
C HIS A 89 10.18 12.98 -13.77
N ILE A 90 10.45 12.62 -12.51
CA ILE A 90 10.62 13.61 -11.43
C ILE A 90 11.78 14.54 -11.79
N ARG A 91 11.53 15.85 -11.80
CA ARG A 91 12.57 16.86 -11.98
C ARG A 91 13.48 16.90 -10.76
N ASN A 92 14.79 16.95 -10.98
CA ASN A 92 15.82 16.92 -9.94
C ASN A 92 15.65 15.72 -8.98
N TYR A 93 15.39 14.53 -9.53
CA TYR A 93 15.13 13.30 -8.79
C TYR A 93 16.04 13.12 -7.57
N THR A 94 17.36 13.21 -7.75
CA THR A 94 18.35 13.06 -6.67
C THR A 94 18.10 14.03 -5.51
N GLN A 95 17.83 15.30 -5.80
CA GLN A 95 17.55 16.30 -4.79
C GLN A 95 16.23 16.00 -4.06
N VAL A 96 15.19 15.60 -4.80
CA VAL A 96 13.88 15.27 -4.20
C VAL A 96 14.02 14.08 -3.25
N MET A 97 14.76 13.03 -3.64
CA MET A 97 15.00 11.86 -2.78
C MET A 97 15.80 12.23 -1.52
N GLN A 98 16.85 13.04 -1.65
CA GLN A 98 17.64 13.51 -0.51
C GLN A 98 16.79 14.31 0.50
N GLU A 99 15.89 15.17 0.03
CA GLU A 99 15.02 15.95 0.92
C GLU A 99 13.94 15.08 1.59
N ILE A 100 13.41 14.08 0.88
CA ILE A 100 12.50 13.08 1.49
C ILE A 100 13.24 12.27 2.58
N GLU A 101 14.48 11.83 2.30
CA GLU A 101 15.30 11.10 3.26
C GLU A 101 15.58 11.93 4.51
N LYS A 102 15.95 13.21 4.35
CA LYS A 102 16.13 14.14 5.48
C LYS A 102 14.85 14.31 6.29
N ALA A 103 13.70 14.44 5.61
CA ALA A 103 12.42 14.57 6.29
C ALA A 103 12.10 13.32 7.12
N PHE A 104 12.29 12.11 6.57
CA PHE A 104 12.09 10.89 7.34
C PHE A 104 13.08 10.75 8.50
N LYS A 105 14.38 11.02 8.28
CA LYS A 105 15.38 10.99 9.37
C LYS A 105 15.04 11.92 10.54
N SER A 106 14.32 13.01 10.29
CA SER A 106 13.90 13.93 11.35
C SER A 106 12.80 13.37 12.26
N ILE A 107 11.95 12.47 11.74
CA ILE A 107 10.81 11.89 12.48
C ILE A 107 11.00 10.41 12.84
N LEU A 108 11.88 9.72 12.12
CA LEU A 108 12.22 8.30 12.23
C LEU A 108 13.75 8.15 12.10
N PRO A 109 14.53 8.61 13.09
CA PRO A 109 15.99 8.58 13.02
C PRO A 109 16.56 7.15 13.10
N GLU A 110 15.84 6.27 13.79
CA GLU A 110 16.21 4.87 13.96
C GLU A 110 15.56 4.01 12.88
N LYS A 111 16.32 3.06 12.36
CA LYS A 111 15.82 2.10 11.37
C LYS A 111 14.74 1.22 11.97
N SER A 112 13.74 0.91 11.15
CA SER A 112 12.76 -0.14 11.47
C SER A 112 13.46 -1.51 11.55
N THR A 113 12.97 -2.39 12.42
CA THR A 113 13.41 -3.80 12.47
C THR A 113 13.09 -4.57 11.18
N PHE A 114 12.27 -3.99 10.30
CA PHE A 114 11.93 -4.54 8.99
C PHE A 114 12.80 -3.99 7.85
N GLU A 115 13.64 -3.00 8.11
CA GLU A 115 14.66 -2.53 7.16
C GLU A 115 15.88 -3.47 7.28
N LEU A 116 15.82 -4.58 6.54
CA LEU A 116 16.93 -5.55 6.40
C LEU A 116 18.13 -4.96 5.66
#